data_AF-A0A3M1SR15-F1
#
_entry.id   AF-A0A3M1SR15-F1
#
_cell.length_a   1.000
_cell.length_b   1.000
_cell.length_c   1.000
_cell.angle_alpha   90.00
_cell.angle_beta   90.00
_cell.angle_gamma   90.00
#
_symmetry.space_group_name_H-M   'P 1'
#
loop_
_entity.id
_entity.type
_entity.pdbx_description
1 polymer ?
#
loop_
_entity_poly.entity_id
_entity_poly.type
_entity_poly.pdbx_seq_one_letter_code
_entity_poly.pdbx_strand_id
1 'polypeptide(L)' 'ILGWIDLSKLANQIAREDSNADVLNGIAYDPERDRIFITGKKWRKLFEIKVIETKN' A
#
# COMPACT_ATOMS: atom_id res chain seq x y z
N ILE A 1 8.70 17.99 1.75
CA ILE A 1 8.31 16.58 1.96
C ILE A 1 8.35 16.33 3.46
N LEU A 2 7.29 15.75 4.05
CA LEU A 2 7.15 15.56 5.51
C LEU A 2 7.58 14.15 5.98
N GLY A 3 7.64 13.18 5.08
CA GLY A 3 8.02 11.81 5.37
C GLY A 3 7.83 10.92 4.15
N TRP A 4 8.31 9.69 4.23
CA TRP A 4 8.16 8.67 3.20
C TRP A 4 7.68 7.37 3.81
N ILE A 5 6.79 6.69 3.09
CA ILE A 5 6.38 5.31 3.37
C ILE A 5 6.77 4.49 2.15
N ASP A 6 7.74 3.58 2.30
CA ASP A 6 8.21 2.73 1.21
C ASP A 6 7.43 1.41 1.18
N LEU A 7 6.62 1.24 0.13
CA LEU A 7 5.79 0.05 -0.10
C LEU A 7 6.37 -0.88 -1.18
N SER A 8 7.62 -0.65 -1.63
CA SER A 8 8.26 -1.43 -2.71
C SER A 8 8.34 -2.92 -2.40
N LYS A 9 8.56 -3.29 -1.12
CA LYS A 9 8.57 -4.70 -0.69
C LYS A 9 7.21 -5.37 -0.91
N LEU A 10 6.12 -4.69 -0.58
CA LEU A 10 4.76 -5.19 -0.79
C LEU A 10 4.46 -5.30 -2.30
N ALA A 11 4.78 -4.27 -3.08
CA ALA A 11 4.58 -4.28 -4.53
C ALA A 11 5.34 -5.45 -5.20
N ASN A 12 6.59 -5.67 -4.82
CA ASN A 12 7.40 -6.80 -5.31
C ASN A 12 6.83 -8.15 -4.89
N GLN A 13 6.24 -8.25 -3.69
CA GLN A 13 5.56 -9.46 -3.26
C GLN A 13 4.33 -9.72 -4.12
N ILE A 14 3.49 -8.71 -4.36
CA ILE A 14 2.30 -8.86 -5.22
C ILE A 14 2.68 -9.27 -6.64
N ALA A 15 3.70 -8.65 -7.24
CA ALA A 15 4.17 -9.00 -8.59
C ALA A 15 4.70 -10.44 -8.69
N ARG A 16 5.23 -11.01 -7.59
CA ARG A 16 5.63 -12.43 -7.54
C ARG A 16 4.45 -13.38 -7.39
N GLU A 17 3.38 -12.95 -6.73
CA GLU A 17 2.17 -13.75 -6.51
C GLU A 17 1.22 -13.73 -7.72
N ASP A 18 1.19 -12.62 -8.47
CA ASP A 18 0.34 -12.43 -9.64
C ASP A 18 1.10 -11.68 -10.75
N SER A 19 1.44 -12.38 -11.83
CA SER A 19 2.16 -11.81 -12.97
C SER A 19 1.35 -10.77 -13.75
N ASN A 20 0.03 -10.68 -13.54
CA ASN A 20 -0.81 -9.64 -14.14
C ASN A 20 -0.87 -8.37 -13.29
N ALA A 21 -0.40 -8.42 -12.04
CA ALA A 21 -0.30 -7.24 -11.21
C ALA A 21 0.73 -6.27 -11.79
N ASP A 22 0.30 -5.02 -11.95
CA ASP A 22 1.12 -3.94 -12.48
C ASP A 22 1.58 -3.07 -11.29
N VAL A 23 1.86 -1.79 -11.53
CA VAL A 23 2.39 -0.87 -10.52
C VAL A 23 1.45 -0.62 -9.33
N LEU A 24 2.06 -0.31 -8.18
CA LEU A 24 1.38 0.29 -7.04
C LEU A 24 0.71 1.60 -7.48
N ASN A 25 -0.59 1.70 -7.20
CA ASN A 25 -1.42 2.83 -7.58
C ASN A 25 -2.76 2.76 -6.84
N GLY A 26 -3.25 3.91 -6.39
CA GLY A 26 -4.48 4.00 -5.62
C GLY A 26 -4.18 4.01 -4.11
N ILE A 27 -4.42 5.18 -3.53
CA ILE A 27 -4.34 5.44 -2.09
C ILE A 27 -5.66 6.11 -1.71
N ALA A 28 -6.32 5.60 -0.68
CA ALA A 28 -7.53 6.19 -0.13
C ALA A 28 -7.40 6.34 1.38
N TYR A 29 -7.98 7.41 1.92
CA TYR A 29 -8.05 7.67 3.35
C TYR A 29 -9.52 7.79 3.78
N ASP A 30 -9.89 7.03 4.80
CA ASP A 30 -11.18 7.11 5.50
C ASP A 30 -10.98 7.91 6.80
N PRO A 31 -11.36 9.21 6.84
CA PRO A 31 -11.12 10.06 8.00
C PRO A 31 -12.02 9.73 9.19
N GLU A 32 -13.18 9.09 8.99
CA GLU A 32 -14.10 8.78 10.08
C GLU A 32 -13.58 7.65 10.96
N ARG A 33 -12.82 6.72 10.36
CA ARG A 33 -12.28 5.53 11.03
C ARG A 33 -10.76 5.49 11.10
N ASP A 34 -10.09 6.52 10.59
CA ASP A 34 -8.64 6.64 10.48
C ASP A 34 -7.99 5.43 9.79
N ARG A 35 -8.48 5.09 8.59
CA ARG A 35 -7.99 3.94 7.81
C ARG A 35 -7.36 4.38 6.51
N ILE A 36 -6.20 3.82 6.19
CA ILE A 36 -5.52 4.03 4.92
C ILE A 36 -5.63 2.75 4.11
N PHE A 37 -6.11 2.88 2.87
CA PHE A 37 -6.17 1.78 1.92
C PHE A 37 -5.18 1.99 0.79
N ILE A 38 -4.48 0.92 0.41
CA ILE A 38 -3.56 0.89 -0.72
C ILE A 38 -3.86 -0.28 -1.65
N THR A 39 -3.64 -0.06 -2.94
CA THR A 39 -3.74 -1.11 -3.96
C THR A 39 -2.79 -0.79 -5.14
N GLY A 40 -3.02 -1.45 -6.27
CA GLY A 40 -2.30 -1.24 -7.51
C GLY A 40 -3.13 -1.57 -8.73
N LYS A 41 -2.61 -1.18 -9.89
CA LYS A 41 -3.25 -1.51 -11.17
C LYS A 41 -3.28 -3.02 -11.32
N LYS A 42 -4.48 -3.57 -11.53
CA LYS A 42 -4.74 -5.02 -11.68
C LYS A 42 -4.38 -5.87 -10.45
N TRP A 43 -4.14 -5.25 -9.29
CA TRP A 43 -3.96 -6.03 -8.06
C TRP A 43 -5.28 -6.71 -7.69
N ARG A 44 -5.24 -8.02 -7.38
CA ARG A 44 -6.40 -8.78 -6.86
C ARG A 44 -6.65 -8.56 -5.37
N LYS A 45 -5.86 -7.68 -4.74
CA LYS A 45 -5.87 -7.40 -3.29
C LYS A 45 -5.96 -5.90 -3.03
N LEU A 46 -6.72 -5.56 -2.00
CA LEU A 46 -6.78 -4.25 -1.36
C LEU A 46 -6.25 -4.43 0.06
N PHE A 47 -5.36 -3.55 0.49
CA PHE A 47 -4.79 -3.60 1.84
C PHE A 47 -5.25 -2.40 2.64
N GLU A 48 -5.74 -2.63 3.85
CA GLU A 48 -5.76 -1.62 4.90
C GLU A 48 -4.39 -1.63 5.60
N ILE A 49 -3.75 -0.47 5.73
CA ILE A 49 -2.45 -0.34 6.41
C ILE A 49 -2.53 0.66 7.57
N LYS A 50 -1.66 0.47 8.55
CA LYS A 50 -1.41 1.44 9.62
C LYS A 50 0.03 1.93 9.55
N VAL A 51 0.20 3.24 9.65
CA VAL A 51 1.53 3.86 9.79
C VAL A 51 1.83 3.93 11.26
N ILE A 52 2.91 3.25 11.68
CA ILE A 52 3.37 3.27 13.07
C ILE A 52 4.66 4.06 13.15
N GLU A 53 4.82 4.79 14.24
CA GLU A 53 6.08 5.47 14.53
C GLU A 53 7.16 4.42 14.82
N THR A 54 8.25 4.47 14.06
CA THR A 54 9.45 3.71 14.39
C THR A 54 10.11 4.36 15.59
N LYS A 55 10.16 3.65 16.71
CA LYS A 55 11.03 4.06 17.82
C LYS A 55 12.47 3.92 17.35
N ASN A 56 13.21 5.03 17.40
CA ASN A 56 14.67 5.03 17.23
C ASN A 56 15.34 4.30 18.39
#